data_AF-A0A9P7KES2-F1
#
_entry.id   AF-A0A9P7KES2-F1
#
_cell.length_a   1.000
_cell.length_b   1.000
_cell.length_c   1.000
_cell.angle_alpha   90.00
_cell.angle_beta   90.00
_cell.angle_gamma   90.00
#
_symmetry.space_group_name_H-M   'P 1'
#
loop_
_entity.id
_entity.type
_entity.pdbx_description
1 polymer ?
#
loop_
_entity_poly.entity_id
_entity_poly.type
_entity_poly.pdbx_seq_one_letter_code
_entity_poly.pdbx_strand_id
1 'polypeptide(L)'
;MICLVRACKSSYEWIIPLLYRSVTLWHAEQISKFYTRHNVQQKPHANFRYIEHLWVGSTPFHRGDLSYGSSCWPLTILDRIFNACSKLQSLYIIDLDQNQWHRLQDAVPAGVETLAMGPVHGPLRIHQMKHKPLIRHFTSAETYMRDAEIQDLVLSPHLQTFRQLLVPRERQDQEQGWYLDQTACVPKSSTLKEMLLVFCAAQSPQWLKQEEARLRIFTEDPRVVLSLSQYSDWKKLLFSEFLAEAEAQLGE
;
A
#
# COMPACT_ATOMS: atom_id res chain seq x y z
N MET A 1 -6.01 15.88 -23.22
CA MET A 1 -5.72 14.44 -23.45
C MET A 1 -6.81 13.69 -24.22
N ILE A 2 -8.11 13.90 -23.96
CA ILE A 2 -9.23 13.20 -24.64
C ILE A 2 -9.26 13.43 -26.17
N CYS A 3 -8.78 14.59 -26.66
CA CYS A 3 -8.78 14.90 -28.10
C CYS A 3 -7.75 14.10 -28.92
N LEU A 4 -6.64 13.64 -28.32
CA LEU A 4 -5.59 12.89 -29.03
C LEU A 4 -6.02 11.44 -29.35
N VAL A 5 -6.86 10.86 -28.49
CA VAL A 5 -7.39 9.49 -28.63
C VAL A 5 -8.31 9.34 -29.86
N ARG A 6 -8.88 10.44 -30.34
CA ARG A 6 -9.80 10.45 -31.50
C ARG A 6 -9.11 10.69 -32.84
N ALA A 7 -7.81 10.97 -32.88
CA ALA A 7 -7.13 11.38 -34.11
C ALA A 7 -6.82 10.19 -35.05
N CYS A 8 -6.26 9.10 -34.53
CA CYS A 8 -6.08 7.84 -35.27
C CYS A 8 -5.81 6.66 -34.32
N LYS A 9 -6.01 5.43 -34.82
CA LYS A 9 -5.80 4.18 -34.07
C LYS A 9 -4.37 4.07 -33.51
N SER A 10 -3.38 4.55 -34.24
CA SER A 10 -1.97 4.51 -33.80
C SER A 10 -1.74 5.39 -32.58
N SER A 11 -2.26 6.63 -32.57
CA SER A 11 -2.16 7.52 -31.40
C SER A 11 -2.87 6.93 -30.18
N TYR A 12 -3.99 6.23 -30.39
CA TYR A 12 -4.68 5.50 -29.33
C TYR A 12 -3.81 4.38 -28.74
N GLU A 13 -3.22 3.53 -29.59
CA GLU A 13 -2.35 2.43 -29.14
C GLU A 13 -1.11 2.92 -28.40
N TRP A 14 -0.61 4.11 -28.73
CA TRP A 14 0.54 4.73 -28.05
C TRP A 14 0.16 5.31 -26.68
N ILE A 15 -1.02 5.92 -26.56
CA ILE A 15 -1.44 6.61 -25.35
C ILE A 15 -2.03 5.65 -24.31
N ILE A 16 -2.64 4.54 -24.73
CA ILE A 16 -3.33 3.62 -23.82
C ILE A 16 -2.45 3.09 -22.67
N PRO A 17 -1.22 2.61 -22.90
CA PRO A 17 -0.36 2.16 -21.81
C PRO A 17 -0.15 3.24 -20.74
N LEU A 18 0.03 4.50 -21.16
CA LEU A 18 0.22 5.64 -20.26
C LEU A 18 -1.04 5.94 -19.44
N LEU A 19 -2.23 5.86 -20.06
CA LEU A 19 -3.51 6.12 -19.38
C LEU A 19 -3.89 5.03 -18.36
N TYR A 20 -3.44 3.81 -18.58
CA TYR A 20 -3.77 2.66 -17.73
C TYR A 20 -2.68 2.32 -16.72
N ARG A 21 -1.53 2.99 -16.76
CA ARG A 21 -0.37 2.68 -15.90
C ARG A 21 -0.70 2.77 -14.42
N SER A 22 -1.29 3.88 -14.01
CA SER A 22 -1.67 4.14 -12.63
C SER A 22 -3.18 4.32 -12.55
N VAL A 23 -3.84 3.48 -11.77
CA VAL A 23 -5.30 3.45 -11.66
C VAL A 23 -5.72 3.61 -10.21
N THR A 24 -6.70 4.47 -9.96
CA THR A 24 -7.32 4.65 -8.66
C THR A 24 -8.79 4.24 -8.71
N LEU A 25 -9.20 3.35 -7.81
CA LEU A 25 -10.55 2.80 -7.70
C LEU A 25 -11.07 3.00 -6.27
N TRP A 26 -12.04 3.89 -6.08
CA TRP A 26 -12.56 4.24 -4.75
C TRP A 26 -14.06 3.97 -4.57
N HIS A 27 -14.74 3.47 -5.61
CA HIS A 27 -16.14 3.06 -5.55
C HIS A 27 -16.36 1.64 -6.09
N ALA A 28 -17.29 0.90 -5.47
CA ALA A 28 -17.68 -0.44 -5.90
C ALA A 28 -18.23 -0.47 -7.33
N GLU A 29 -19.06 0.53 -7.69
CA GLU A 29 -19.60 0.66 -9.04
C GLU A 29 -18.49 0.99 -10.06
N GLN A 30 -17.52 1.82 -9.67
CA GLN A 30 -16.36 2.14 -10.50
C GLN A 30 -15.54 0.88 -10.79
N ILE A 31 -15.25 0.06 -9.78
CA ILE A 31 -14.54 -1.22 -9.93
C ILE A 31 -15.30 -2.15 -10.86
N SER A 32 -16.61 -2.28 -10.67
CA SER A 32 -17.45 -3.18 -11.48
C SER A 32 -17.50 -2.73 -12.95
N LYS A 33 -17.70 -1.44 -13.21
CA LYS A 33 -17.68 -0.87 -14.56
C LYS A 33 -16.29 -0.98 -15.20
N PHE A 34 -15.23 -0.75 -14.43
CA PHE A 34 -13.86 -0.90 -14.89
C PHE A 34 -13.60 -2.34 -15.33
N TYR A 35 -14.00 -3.33 -14.54
CA TYR A 35 -13.88 -4.74 -14.90
C TYR A 35 -14.66 -5.10 -16.17
N THR A 36 -15.97 -4.80 -16.20
CA THR A 36 -16.85 -5.18 -17.32
C THR A 36 -16.42 -4.54 -18.64
N ARG A 37 -15.98 -3.27 -18.63
CA ARG A 37 -15.49 -2.58 -19.84
C ARG A 37 -14.22 -3.18 -20.41
N HIS A 38 -13.41 -3.83 -19.58
CA HIS A 38 -12.12 -4.43 -19.97
C HIS A 38 -12.21 -5.95 -20.14
N ASN A 39 -13.35 -6.55 -19.83
CA ASN A 39 -13.63 -7.96 -19.98
C ASN A 39 -14.63 -8.19 -21.12
N VAL A 40 -14.29 -7.73 -22.32
CA VAL A 40 -15.10 -7.89 -23.53
C VAL A 40 -14.56 -9.04 -24.37
N GLN A 41 -15.47 -9.88 -24.88
CA GLN A 41 -15.23 -11.20 -25.52
C GLN A 41 -14.13 -11.25 -26.60
N GLN A 42 -13.72 -10.13 -27.19
CA GLN A 42 -12.72 -10.12 -28.27
C GLN A 42 -11.27 -9.91 -27.80
N LYS A 43 -11.04 -9.32 -26.62
CA LYS A 43 -9.70 -9.10 -26.03
C LYS A 43 -9.83 -9.00 -24.50
N PRO A 44 -10.19 -10.09 -23.81
CA PRO A 44 -10.36 -10.04 -22.37
C PRO A 44 -9.04 -9.59 -21.74
N HIS A 45 -9.12 -8.61 -20.86
CA HIS A 45 -8.03 -8.16 -20.02
C HIS A 45 -6.85 -7.44 -20.71
N ALA A 46 -6.96 -7.10 -22.00
CA ALA A 46 -5.84 -6.54 -22.75
C ALA A 46 -5.31 -5.20 -22.22
N ASN A 47 -6.09 -4.45 -21.42
CA ASN A 47 -5.62 -3.21 -20.80
C ASN A 47 -5.08 -3.41 -19.37
N PHE A 48 -5.48 -4.48 -18.65
CA PHE A 48 -5.00 -4.72 -17.29
C PHE A 48 -3.49 -4.99 -17.25
N ARG A 49 -2.93 -5.57 -18.31
CA ARG A 49 -1.48 -5.77 -18.45
C ARG A 49 -0.66 -4.47 -18.51
N TYR A 50 -1.30 -3.31 -18.66
CA TYR A 50 -0.62 -2.02 -18.62
C TYR A 50 -0.64 -1.40 -17.21
N ILE A 51 -1.42 -1.94 -16.29
CA ILE A 51 -1.52 -1.42 -14.92
C ILE A 51 -0.27 -1.86 -14.15
N GLU A 52 0.48 -0.88 -13.68
CA GLU A 52 1.69 -1.03 -12.88
C GLU A 52 1.45 -0.54 -11.44
N HIS A 53 0.61 0.48 -11.25
CA HIS A 53 0.25 1.02 -9.93
C HIS A 53 -1.26 1.01 -9.74
N LEU A 54 -1.74 0.39 -8.67
CA LEU A 54 -3.17 0.30 -8.38
C LEU A 54 -3.47 0.76 -6.96
N TRP A 55 -4.36 1.74 -6.86
CA TRP A 55 -4.97 2.17 -5.60
C TRP A 55 -6.41 1.70 -5.52
N VAL A 56 -6.76 0.99 -4.45
CA VAL A 56 -8.11 0.54 -4.16
C VAL A 56 -8.52 1.02 -2.77
N GLY A 57 -9.64 1.72 -2.67
CA GLY A 57 -10.12 2.30 -1.42
C GLY A 57 -10.26 3.80 -1.49
N SER A 58 -10.61 4.44 -0.37
CA SER A 58 -10.78 5.89 -0.36
C SER A 58 -9.48 6.64 -0.60
N THR A 59 -9.59 7.86 -1.13
CA THR A 59 -8.47 8.79 -1.30
C THR A 59 -8.69 10.00 -0.39
N PRO A 60 -7.68 10.87 -0.20
CA PRO A 60 -7.86 12.12 0.55
C PRO A 60 -8.92 13.06 -0.03
N PHE A 61 -9.25 12.91 -1.32
CA PHE A 61 -10.18 13.76 -2.04
C PHE A 61 -11.54 13.09 -2.26
N HIS A 62 -11.59 11.75 -2.22
CA HIS A 62 -12.77 10.96 -2.53
C HIS A 62 -12.94 9.86 -1.50
N ARG A 63 -13.94 10.01 -0.62
CA ARG A 63 -14.24 9.02 0.41
C ARG A 63 -14.72 7.69 -0.19
N GLY A 64 -15.46 7.73 -1.29
CA GLY A 64 -15.99 6.50 -1.88
C GLY A 64 -17.07 5.79 -1.05
N ASP A 65 -17.42 4.58 -1.45
CA ASP A 65 -18.24 3.63 -0.68
C ASP A 65 -17.41 2.45 -0.11
N LEU A 66 -16.10 2.48 -0.32
CA LEU A 66 -15.13 1.46 0.11
C LEU A 66 -14.46 1.85 1.44
N SER A 67 -15.23 2.34 2.41
CA SER A 67 -14.69 2.68 3.73
C SER A 67 -14.45 1.43 4.61
N TYR A 68 -13.72 1.60 5.70
CA TYR A 68 -13.48 0.53 6.67
C TYR A 68 -14.81 0.05 7.26
N GLY A 69 -15.00 -1.27 7.33
CA GLY A 69 -16.27 -1.90 7.71
C GLY A 69 -17.36 -1.89 6.64
N SER A 70 -17.10 -1.35 5.44
CA SER A 70 -18.08 -1.35 4.35
C SER A 70 -18.32 -2.76 3.80
N SER A 71 -19.57 -3.09 3.51
CA SER A 71 -19.96 -4.32 2.79
C SER A 71 -19.96 -4.14 1.26
N CYS A 72 -19.70 -2.93 0.75
CA CYS A 72 -19.75 -2.62 -0.68
C CYS A 72 -18.54 -3.16 -1.46
N TRP A 73 -17.48 -3.61 -0.78
CA TRP A 73 -16.27 -4.08 -1.42
C TRP A 73 -16.53 -5.25 -2.41
N PRO A 74 -16.30 -5.06 -3.72
CA PRO A 74 -16.57 -6.10 -4.71
C PRO A 74 -15.40 -7.08 -4.82
N LEU A 75 -15.12 -7.82 -3.73
CA LEU A 75 -13.91 -8.62 -3.55
C LEU A 75 -13.65 -9.63 -4.67
N THR A 76 -14.69 -10.30 -5.16
CA THR A 76 -14.58 -11.25 -6.28
C THR A 76 -14.14 -10.57 -7.59
N ILE A 77 -14.53 -9.31 -7.80
CA ILE A 77 -14.13 -8.55 -8.99
C ILE A 77 -12.68 -8.08 -8.82
N LEU A 78 -12.31 -7.62 -7.62
CA LEU A 78 -10.93 -7.23 -7.30
C LEU A 78 -9.95 -8.38 -7.48
N ASP A 79 -10.28 -9.58 -7.00
CA ASP A 79 -9.49 -10.79 -7.23
C ASP A 79 -9.20 -11.00 -8.74
N ARG A 80 -10.23 -10.88 -9.58
CA ARG A 80 -10.07 -11.03 -11.03
C ARG A 80 -9.28 -9.90 -11.67
N ILE A 81 -9.41 -8.67 -11.18
CA ILE A 81 -8.59 -7.54 -11.64
C ILE A 81 -7.13 -7.81 -11.30
N PHE A 82 -6.83 -8.18 -10.05
CA PHE A 82 -5.46 -8.43 -9.60
C PHE A 82 -4.81 -9.54 -10.43
N ASN A 83 -5.50 -10.67 -10.60
CA ASN A 83 -5.05 -11.79 -11.43
C ASN A 83 -4.82 -11.40 -12.90
N ALA A 84 -5.49 -10.37 -13.42
CA ALA A 84 -5.33 -9.88 -14.78
C ALA A 84 -4.20 -8.84 -14.95
N CYS A 85 -3.75 -8.21 -13.86
CA CYS A 85 -2.69 -7.18 -13.88
C CYS A 85 -1.29 -7.82 -13.82
N SER A 86 -0.84 -8.40 -14.93
CA SER A 86 0.44 -9.12 -15.02
C SER A 86 1.69 -8.25 -14.80
N LYS A 87 1.55 -6.91 -14.85
CA LYS A 87 2.62 -5.94 -14.63
C LYS A 87 2.47 -5.16 -13.32
N LEU A 88 1.55 -5.53 -12.45
CA LEU A 88 1.31 -4.79 -11.21
C LEU A 88 2.56 -4.83 -10.31
N GLN A 89 3.09 -3.66 -9.99
CA GLN A 89 4.28 -3.44 -9.15
C GLN A 89 3.90 -2.81 -7.81
N SER A 90 3.03 -1.80 -7.81
CA SER A 90 2.55 -1.15 -6.58
C SER A 90 1.06 -1.40 -6.36
N LEU A 91 0.71 -1.89 -5.17
CA LEU A 91 -0.67 -2.14 -4.77
C LEU A 91 -0.97 -1.44 -3.44
N TYR A 92 -1.94 -0.55 -3.45
CA TYR A 92 -2.45 0.15 -2.28
C TYR A 92 -3.87 -0.34 -2.00
N ILE A 93 -4.09 -0.95 -0.82
CA ILE A 93 -5.40 -1.44 -0.37
C ILE A 93 -5.77 -0.67 0.89
N ILE A 94 -6.61 0.34 0.70
CA ILE A 94 -6.93 1.33 1.72
C ILE A 94 -8.36 1.11 2.21
N ASP A 95 -8.56 1.14 3.53
CA ASP A 95 -9.85 0.98 4.19
C ASP A 95 -10.54 -0.38 3.98
N LEU A 96 -9.80 -1.44 3.63
CA LEU A 96 -10.34 -2.79 3.64
C LEU A 96 -10.50 -3.27 5.09
N ASP A 97 -11.70 -3.76 5.43
CA ASP A 97 -11.95 -4.33 6.76
C ASP A 97 -11.03 -5.53 7.03
N GLN A 98 -10.43 -5.58 8.22
CA GLN A 98 -9.51 -6.66 8.63
C GLN A 98 -10.07 -8.08 8.41
N ASN A 99 -11.39 -8.25 8.54
CA ASN A 99 -12.04 -9.55 8.39
C ASN A 99 -12.22 -9.94 6.91
N GLN A 100 -11.98 -9.02 5.97
CA GLN A 100 -12.11 -9.28 4.54
C GLN A 100 -10.77 -9.56 3.87
N TRP A 101 -9.63 -9.22 4.51
CA TRP A 101 -8.30 -9.39 3.91
C TRP A 101 -8.01 -10.82 3.47
N HIS A 102 -8.38 -11.82 4.28
CA HIS A 102 -8.18 -13.23 3.95
C HIS A 102 -8.81 -13.66 2.60
N ARG A 103 -9.79 -12.90 2.09
CA ARG A 103 -10.45 -13.16 0.80
C ARG A 103 -9.70 -12.59 -0.40
N LEU A 104 -8.76 -11.66 -0.18
CA LEU A 104 -7.97 -11.01 -1.23
C LEU A 104 -6.48 -11.37 -1.20
N GLN A 105 -5.95 -11.80 -0.05
CA GLN A 105 -4.51 -12.01 0.13
C GLN A 105 -3.90 -12.94 -0.93
N ASP A 106 -4.64 -13.97 -1.35
CA ASP A 106 -4.17 -14.94 -2.35
C ASP A 106 -4.29 -14.45 -3.79
N ALA A 107 -4.92 -13.30 -4.01
CA ALA A 107 -5.05 -12.67 -5.31
C ALA A 107 -3.94 -11.68 -5.62
N VAL A 108 -3.12 -11.30 -4.62
CA VAL A 108 -2.01 -10.35 -4.82
C VAL A 108 -1.01 -10.95 -5.83
N PRO A 109 -0.73 -10.29 -6.96
CA PRO A 109 0.12 -10.84 -8.00
C PRO A 109 1.58 -11.00 -7.57
N ALA A 110 2.27 -11.99 -8.14
CA ALA A 110 3.67 -12.27 -7.84
C ALA A 110 4.63 -11.09 -8.12
N GLY A 111 4.28 -10.24 -9.10
CA GLY A 111 5.07 -9.09 -9.52
C GLY A 111 4.98 -7.87 -8.61
N VAL A 112 4.12 -7.88 -7.59
CA VAL A 112 4.00 -6.76 -6.65
C VAL A 112 5.28 -6.65 -5.84
N GLU A 113 5.88 -5.47 -5.87
CA GLU A 113 7.07 -5.09 -5.10
C GLU A 113 6.74 -4.12 -3.97
N THR A 114 5.71 -3.27 -4.16
CA THR A 114 5.24 -2.30 -3.16
C THR A 114 3.81 -2.66 -2.74
N LEU A 115 3.61 -2.89 -1.44
CA LEU A 115 2.29 -3.12 -0.85
C LEU A 115 2.05 -2.13 0.29
N ALA A 116 0.99 -1.34 0.18
CA ALA A 116 0.57 -0.42 1.22
C ALA A 116 -0.86 -0.73 1.68
N MET A 117 -1.08 -0.79 2.99
CA MET A 117 -2.34 -1.19 3.57
C MET A 117 -2.69 -0.38 4.81
N GLY A 118 -3.98 -0.11 5.03
CA GLY A 118 -4.47 0.51 6.26
C GLY A 118 -5.80 1.26 6.06
N PRO A 119 -6.49 1.67 7.14
CA PRO A 119 -6.20 1.30 8.52
C PRO A 119 -6.61 -0.14 8.81
N VAL A 120 -6.01 -0.73 9.84
CA VAL A 120 -6.34 -2.05 10.41
C VAL A 120 -6.56 -3.14 9.36
N HIS A 121 -5.49 -3.57 8.68
CA HIS A 121 -5.61 -4.50 7.54
C HIS A 121 -5.78 -6.00 7.88
N GLY A 122 -5.77 -6.36 9.17
CA GLY A 122 -5.92 -7.75 9.62
C GLY A 122 -4.63 -8.57 9.53
N PRO A 123 -4.68 -9.89 9.80
CA PRO A 123 -3.48 -10.72 9.83
C PRO A 123 -2.77 -10.79 8.47
N LEU A 124 -1.53 -10.31 8.39
CA LEU A 124 -0.70 -10.40 7.19
C LEU A 124 0.42 -11.43 7.37
N ARG A 125 0.44 -12.44 6.51
CA ARG A 125 1.48 -13.48 6.48
C ARG A 125 1.97 -13.67 5.05
N ILE A 126 3.02 -12.94 4.68
CA ILE A 126 3.52 -12.89 3.30
C ILE A 126 3.92 -14.28 2.81
N HIS A 127 4.55 -15.10 3.66
CA HIS A 127 4.98 -16.45 3.26
C HIS A 127 3.81 -17.40 2.93
N GLN A 128 2.60 -17.09 3.39
CA GLN A 128 1.39 -17.91 3.16
C GLN A 128 0.61 -17.47 1.93
N MET A 129 0.96 -16.33 1.32
CA MET A 129 0.27 -15.84 0.14
C MET A 129 0.54 -16.75 -1.06
N LYS A 130 -0.54 -17.19 -1.72
CA LYS A 130 -0.49 -18.16 -2.83
C LYS A 130 0.55 -17.84 -3.91
N HIS A 131 0.64 -16.59 -4.35
CA HIS A 131 1.51 -16.19 -5.46
C HIS A 131 2.93 -15.77 -5.04
N LYS A 132 3.24 -15.77 -3.73
CA LYS A 132 4.55 -15.41 -3.17
C LYS A 132 5.11 -14.09 -3.76
N PRO A 133 4.39 -12.96 -3.57
CA PRO A 133 4.83 -11.69 -4.13
C PRO A 133 6.21 -11.29 -3.63
N LEU A 134 6.99 -10.64 -4.51
CA LEU A 134 8.35 -10.18 -4.22
C LEU A 134 8.33 -8.82 -3.49
N ILE A 135 7.58 -8.72 -2.39
CA ILE A 135 7.40 -7.47 -1.65
C ILE A 135 8.75 -6.96 -1.14
N ARG A 136 9.20 -5.84 -1.69
CA ARG A 136 10.40 -5.09 -1.32
C ARG A 136 10.08 -3.94 -0.39
N HIS A 137 8.91 -3.33 -0.56
CA HIS A 137 8.46 -2.18 0.23
C HIS A 137 7.08 -2.48 0.79
N PHE A 138 6.98 -2.55 2.12
CA PHE A 138 5.70 -2.72 2.79
C PHE A 138 5.40 -1.51 3.67
N THR A 139 4.22 -0.91 3.48
CA THR A 139 3.73 0.16 4.36
C THR A 139 2.44 -0.26 5.07
N SER A 140 2.45 -0.20 6.39
CA SER A 140 1.29 -0.40 7.25
C SER A 140 0.87 0.94 7.83
N ALA A 141 -0.38 1.35 7.62
CA ALA A 141 -0.91 2.60 8.16
C ALA A 141 -1.93 2.30 9.26
N GLU A 142 -1.80 3.00 10.41
CA GLU A 142 -2.75 2.94 11.54
C GLU A 142 -3.20 1.52 11.91
N THR A 143 -2.28 0.55 11.85
CA THR A 143 -2.57 -0.86 12.13
C THR A 143 -1.65 -1.34 13.23
N TYR A 144 -2.23 -1.84 14.32
CA TYR A 144 -1.50 -2.68 15.25
C TYR A 144 -1.29 -4.04 14.59
N MET A 145 -0.03 -4.37 14.32
CA MET A 145 0.37 -5.66 13.77
C MET A 145 0.92 -6.52 14.90
N ARG A 146 0.62 -7.81 14.93
CA ARG A 146 1.16 -8.70 15.97
C ARG A 146 2.64 -8.96 15.71
N ASP A 147 3.41 -9.25 16.77
CA ASP A 147 4.85 -9.50 16.66
C ASP A 147 5.21 -10.60 15.67
N ALA A 148 4.39 -11.67 15.61
CA ALA A 148 4.59 -12.76 14.66
C ALA A 148 4.39 -12.31 13.19
N GLU A 149 3.52 -11.34 12.92
CA GLU A 149 3.30 -10.79 11.58
C GLU A 149 4.47 -9.92 11.16
N ILE A 150 4.95 -9.08 12.08
CA ILE A 150 6.11 -8.23 11.83
C ILE A 150 7.36 -9.07 11.63
N GLN A 151 7.54 -10.10 12.46
CA GLN A 151 8.65 -11.02 12.28
C GLN A 151 8.58 -11.73 10.92
N ASP A 152 7.40 -12.16 10.48
CA ASP A 152 7.23 -12.75 9.14
C ASP A 152 7.61 -11.78 8.02
N LEU A 153 7.18 -10.52 8.14
CA LEU A 153 7.50 -9.45 7.19
C LEU A 153 8.99 -9.14 7.17
N VAL A 154 9.55 -8.77 8.33
CA VAL A 154 10.94 -8.33 8.47
C VAL A 154 11.93 -9.41 8.04
N LEU A 155 11.60 -10.69 8.27
CA LEU A 155 12.43 -11.83 7.86
C LEU A 155 12.13 -12.32 6.43
N SER A 156 11.23 -11.67 5.69
CA SER A 156 10.95 -12.00 4.30
C SER A 156 12.20 -11.80 3.43
N PRO A 157 12.52 -12.76 2.54
CA PRO A 157 13.77 -12.74 1.76
C PRO A 157 13.87 -11.61 0.74
N HIS A 158 12.80 -10.85 0.51
CA HIS A 158 12.78 -9.77 -0.47
C HIS A 158 12.53 -8.39 0.15
N LEU A 159 12.11 -8.34 1.42
CA LEU A 159 11.74 -7.08 2.05
C LEU A 159 12.99 -6.24 2.30
N GLN A 160 12.98 -5.01 1.78
CA GLN A 160 14.06 -4.03 1.92
C GLN A 160 13.63 -2.87 2.81
N THR A 161 12.36 -2.45 2.73
CA THR A 161 11.81 -1.37 3.53
C THR A 161 10.52 -1.83 4.19
N PHE A 162 10.47 -1.73 5.51
CA PHE A 162 9.24 -1.84 6.28
C PHE A 162 8.89 -0.45 6.83
N ARG A 163 7.68 0.04 6.59
CA ARG A 163 7.23 1.34 7.10
C ARG A 163 5.94 1.22 7.88
N GLN A 164 5.89 1.83 9.06
CA GLN A 164 4.68 2.01 9.84
C GLN A 164 4.32 3.50 9.88
N LEU A 165 3.13 3.84 9.39
CA LEU A 165 2.56 5.18 9.53
C LEU A 165 1.73 5.23 10.81
N LEU A 166 2.19 6.04 11.75
CA LEU A 166 1.66 6.16 13.09
C LEU A 166 0.94 7.49 13.24
N VAL A 167 -0.28 7.46 13.78
CA VAL A 167 -1.00 8.68 14.18
C VAL A 167 -1.11 8.68 15.70
N PRO A 168 -0.35 9.54 16.40
CA PRO A 168 -0.47 9.74 17.83
C PRO A 168 -1.91 10.08 18.22
N ARG A 169 -2.50 9.34 19.16
CA ARG A 169 -3.82 9.67 19.71
C ARG A 169 -3.64 10.51 20.97
N GLU A 170 -4.27 11.68 21.04
CA GLU A 170 -4.13 12.67 22.12
C GLU A 170 -4.54 12.19 23.52
N ARG A 171 -5.10 10.98 23.66
CA ARG A 171 -5.57 10.44 24.93
C ARG A 171 -5.27 8.95 25.04
N GLN A 172 -4.16 8.60 25.69
CA GLN A 172 -4.01 7.48 26.64
C GLN A 172 -2.53 7.25 26.96
N ASP A 173 -2.16 7.61 28.19
CA ASP A 173 -0.79 7.71 28.72
C ASP A 173 -0.04 6.38 28.92
N GLN A 174 -0.42 5.25 28.31
CA GLN A 174 0.27 3.97 28.60
C GLN A 174 0.51 3.01 27.42
N GLU A 175 -0.06 3.22 26.23
CA GLU A 175 0.01 2.21 25.15
C GLU A 175 0.83 2.63 23.91
N GLN A 176 1.38 3.85 23.85
CA GLN A 176 2.08 4.35 22.65
C GLN A 176 3.53 3.84 22.48
N GLY A 177 3.83 2.63 22.95
CA GLY A 177 5.17 2.02 22.86
C GLY A 177 5.24 0.73 22.05
N TRP A 178 4.11 0.17 21.64
CA TRP A 178 4.08 -1.17 21.02
C TRP A 178 4.98 -1.29 19.78
N TYR A 179 5.14 -0.22 19.00
CA TYR A 179 6.01 -0.22 17.82
C TYR A 179 7.51 -0.30 18.19
N LEU A 180 7.89 0.07 19.42
CA LEU A 180 9.27 -0.04 19.92
C LEU A 180 9.63 -1.50 20.16
N ASP A 181 8.73 -2.28 20.77
CA ASP A 181 8.93 -3.71 21.04
C ASP A 181 9.10 -4.52 19.75
N GLN A 182 8.47 -4.06 18.67
CA GLN A 182 8.48 -4.72 17.36
C GLN A 182 9.81 -4.61 16.62
N THR A 183 10.73 -3.77 17.10
CA THR A 183 12.05 -3.54 16.48
C THR A 183 13.03 -4.68 16.76
N ALA A 184 12.77 -5.53 17.76
CA ALA A 184 13.67 -6.61 18.18
C ALA A 184 13.93 -7.68 17.10
N CYS A 185 13.11 -7.74 16.05
CA CYS A 185 13.29 -8.67 14.94
C CYS A 185 14.21 -8.13 13.82
N VAL A 186 14.49 -6.82 13.78
CA VAL A 186 15.28 -6.18 12.71
C VAL A 186 16.71 -6.75 12.62
N PRO A 187 17.46 -6.93 13.73
CA PRO A 187 18.81 -7.52 13.69
C PRO A 187 18.88 -8.91 13.03
N LYS A 188 17.77 -9.65 13.03
CA LYS A 188 17.69 -11.01 12.48
C LYS A 188 17.50 -11.03 10.95
N SER A 189 17.13 -9.89 10.35
CA SER A 189 16.94 -9.79 8.90
C SER A 189 18.24 -9.51 8.17
N SER A 190 18.53 -10.30 7.13
CA SER A 190 19.67 -10.11 6.24
C SER A 190 19.36 -9.25 5.01
N THR A 191 18.07 -8.97 4.75
CA THR A 191 17.57 -8.33 3.53
C THR A 191 17.00 -6.95 3.80
N LEU A 192 16.43 -6.75 5.01
CA LEU A 192 15.87 -5.46 5.42
C LEU A 192 16.98 -4.42 5.52
N LYS A 193 16.81 -3.34 4.75
CA LYS A 193 17.69 -2.17 4.75
C LYS A 193 17.21 -1.13 5.74
N GLU A 194 15.90 -0.97 5.90
CA GLU A 194 15.33 0.08 6.74
C GLU A 194 13.96 -0.31 7.33
N MET A 195 13.75 0.02 8.60
CA MET A 195 12.46 0.06 9.27
C MET A 195 12.12 1.50 9.63
N LEU A 196 11.11 2.05 8.97
CA LEU A 196 10.66 3.43 9.09
C LEU A 196 9.45 3.53 10.02
N LEU A 197 9.58 4.27 11.10
CA LEU A 197 8.52 4.61 12.03
C LEU A 197 8.14 6.08 11.81
N VAL A 198 7.10 6.32 11.03
CA VAL A 198 6.75 7.66 10.52
C VAL A 198 5.51 8.19 11.24
N PHE A 199 5.65 9.29 11.96
CA PHE A 199 4.53 9.93 12.65
C PHE A 199 3.83 10.95 11.77
N CYS A 200 2.56 10.72 11.49
CA CYS A 200 1.65 11.62 10.79
C CYS A 200 0.86 12.44 11.80
N ALA A 201 1.50 13.45 12.41
CA ALA A 201 0.85 14.42 13.29
C ALA A 201 1.69 15.68 13.43
N ALA A 202 1.09 16.73 13.99
CA ALA A 202 1.79 17.97 14.35
C ALA A 202 2.68 17.73 15.58
N GLN A 203 3.82 17.07 15.37
CA GLN A 203 4.83 16.87 16.40
C GLN A 203 6.00 17.83 16.19
N SER A 204 6.65 18.20 17.30
CA SER A 204 7.82 19.07 17.24
C SER A 204 9.10 18.26 16.97
N PRO A 205 10.13 18.85 16.34
CA PRO A 205 11.45 18.21 16.22
C PRO A 205 12.06 17.84 17.59
N GLN A 206 11.70 18.54 18.66
CA GLN A 206 12.16 18.23 20.01
C GLN A 206 11.51 16.95 20.55
N TRP A 207 10.23 16.73 20.26
CA TRP A 207 9.54 15.49 20.60
C TRP A 207 10.17 14.30 19.85
N LEU A 208 10.49 14.46 18.56
CA LEU A 208 11.15 13.41 17.78
C LEU A 208 12.47 12.97 18.42
N LYS A 209 13.31 13.91 18.87
CA LYS A 209 14.58 13.60 19.56
C LYS A 209 14.38 12.83 20.86
N GLN A 210 13.31 13.12 21.61
CA GLN A 210 12.98 12.40 22.83
C GLN A 210 12.54 10.97 22.51
N GLU A 211 11.71 10.80 21.47
CA GLU A 211 11.26 9.48 21.05
C GLU A 211 12.41 8.66 20.43
N GLU A 212 13.34 9.29 19.73
CA GLU A 212 14.59 8.68 19.28
C GLU A 212 15.44 8.18 20.45
N ALA A 213 15.62 9.01 21.49
CA ALA A 213 16.33 8.59 22.69
C ALA A 213 15.63 7.40 23.37
N ARG A 214 14.29 7.40 23.39
CA ARG A 214 13.50 6.28 23.91
C ARG A 214 13.66 5.03 23.05
N LEU A 215 13.62 5.13 21.73
CA LEU A 215 13.83 4.02 20.81
C LEU A 215 15.17 3.33 21.03
N ARG A 216 16.23 4.10 21.31
CA ARG A 216 17.56 3.54 21.57
C ARG A 216 17.63 2.65 22.82
N ILE A 217 16.68 2.79 23.75
CA ILE A 217 16.54 1.85 24.88
C ILE A 217 16.11 0.45 24.38
N PHE A 218 15.36 0.36 23.29
CA PHE A 218 14.81 -0.88 22.75
C PHE A 218 15.69 -1.48 21.65
N THR A 219 16.35 -0.65 20.84
CA THR A 219 17.19 -1.12 19.75
C THR A 219 18.34 -0.16 19.42
N GLU A 220 19.52 -0.75 19.30
CA GLU A 220 20.73 -0.09 18.79
C GLU A 220 20.90 -0.31 17.27
N ASP A 221 19.95 -0.99 16.61
CA ASP A 221 20.05 -1.23 15.16
C ASP A 221 19.85 0.09 14.40
N PRO A 222 20.84 0.55 13.61
CA PRO A 222 20.77 1.83 12.91
C PRO A 222 19.75 1.81 11.77
N ARG A 223 19.27 0.65 11.34
CA ARG A 223 18.24 0.52 10.30
C ARG A 223 16.85 0.92 10.79
N VAL A 224 16.65 1.06 12.10
CA VAL A 224 15.39 1.53 12.67
C VAL A 224 15.45 3.05 12.81
N VAL A 225 14.59 3.72 12.05
CA VAL A 225 14.58 5.17 11.90
C VAL A 225 13.20 5.73 12.25
N LEU A 226 13.18 6.77 13.07
CA LEU A 226 11.98 7.54 13.37
C LEU A 226 11.97 8.80 12.49
N SER A 227 10.80 9.19 12.01
CA SER A 227 10.66 10.45 11.29
C SER A 227 9.29 11.09 11.47
N LEU A 228 9.22 12.38 11.20
CA LEU A 228 7.98 13.14 11.14
C LEU A 228 7.54 13.28 9.69
N SER A 229 6.28 12.96 9.41
CA SER A 229 5.67 13.23 8.12
C SER A 229 5.39 14.72 7.97
N GLN A 230 5.53 15.23 6.75
CA GLN A 230 5.04 16.56 6.39
C GLN A 230 3.50 16.64 6.36
N TYR A 231 2.82 15.48 6.36
CA TYR A 231 1.37 15.37 6.40
C TYR A 231 0.90 14.86 7.76
N SER A 232 -0.09 15.55 8.35
CA SER A 232 -0.81 15.06 9.53
C SER A 232 -1.80 13.93 9.23
N ASP A 233 -2.09 13.69 7.96
CA ASP A 233 -2.98 12.64 7.48
C ASP A 233 -2.15 11.61 6.70
N TRP A 234 -2.04 10.40 7.23
CA TRP A 234 -1.28 9.32 6.61
C TRP A 234 -1.81 8.96 5.22
N LYS A 235 -3.11 9.13 4.97
CA LYS A 235 -3.72 8.84 3.67
C LYS A 235 -3.27 9.87 2.64
N LYS A 236 -3.08 11.14 3.03
CA LYS A 236 -2.49 12.17 2.18
C LYS A 236 -1.04 11.87 1.83
N LEU A 237 -0.25 11.42 2.80
CA LEU A 237 1.12 10.97 2.57
C LEU A 237 1.15 9.85 1.52
N LEU A 238 0.45 8.74 1.77
CA LEU A 238 0.45 7.61 0.84
C LEU A 238 -0.07 7.96 -0.55
N PHE A 239 -1.14 8.77 -0.64
CA PHE A 239 -1.70 9.15 -1.93
C PHE A 239 -0.76 10.08 -2.70
N SER A 240 -0.02 10.96 -2.00
CA SER A 240 0.99 11.81 -2.65
C SER A 240 2.14 10.98 -3.23
N GLU A 241 2.55 9.92 -2.54
CA GLU A 241 3.59 9.00 -3.03
C GLU A 241 3.09 8.17 -4.21
N PHE A 242 1.85 7.68 -4.16
CA PHE A 242 1.21 6.99 -5.29
C PHE A 242 1.16 7.88 -6.54
N LEU A 243 0.86 9.17 -6.39
CA LEU A 243 0.88 10.12 -7.50
C LEU A 243 2.32 10.38 -8.00
N ALA A 244 3.28 10.49 -7.09
CA ALA A 244 4.69 10.65 -7.47
C ALA A 244 5.22 9.43 -8.23
N GLU A 245 4.83 8.20 -7.85
CA GLU A 245 5.14 6.98 -8.61
C GLU A 245 4.57 7.06 -10.04
N ALA A 246 3.37 7.60 -10.19
CA ALA A 246 2.74 7.81 -11.50
C ALA A 246 3.46 8.89 -12.34
N GLU A 247 4.02 9.92 -11.71
CA GLU A 247 4.63 11.08 -12.36
C GLU A 247 6.12 10.91 -12.68
N ALA A 248 6.89 10.24 -11.80
CA ALA A 248 8.34 10.10 -11.89
C ALA A 248 8.84 9.47 -13.20
N GLN A 249 7.93 8.88 -13.98
CA GLN A 249 8.22 8.12 -15.18
C GLN A 249 7.61 8.72 -16.46
N LEU A 250 7.06 9.93 -16.37
CA LEU A 250 6.77 10.79 -17.54
C LEU A 250 7.97 11.68 -17.91
N GLY A 251 9.02 11.70 -17.07
CA GLY A 251 10.26 12.46 -17.25
C GLY A 251 11.46 11.63 -17.73
N GLU A 252 11.29 10.34 -17.97
CA GLU A 252 12.25 9.44 -18.65
C GLU A 252 11.86 9.24 -20.13
#